data_AF-A0A6J4XZX0-F1
#
_entry.id   AF-A0A6J4XZX0-F1
#
_cell.length_a   1.000
_cell.length_b   1.000
_cell.length_c   1.000
_cell.angle_alpha   90.00
_cell.angle_beta   90.00
_cell.angle_gamma   90.00
#
_symmetry.space_group_name_H-M   'P 1'
#
loop_
_entity.id
_entity.type
_entity.pdbx_description
1 polymer ?
#
loop_
_entity_poly.entity_id
_entity_poly.type
_entity_poly.pdbx_seq_one_letter_code
_entity_poly.pdbx_strand_id
1 'polypeptide(L)'
;MIRNFIYVLVVVKGLMVVWGILGFVEYFAPSVTFGLQDTNFPLGTQFLHWLLLLLTGAVFIVGFLLSWSHTPFATVTMYATLATLCFVETLDFNAFGGGSNRFFIMAAEYVLYIALSTYLLRSKHIKQRFGYRACA
;
A
#
# COMPACT_ATOMS: atom_id res chain seq x y z
N MET A 1 15.54 15.76 11.61
CA MET A 1 15.33 14.29 11.54
C MET A 1 14.59 13.80 10.29
N ILE A 2 13.78 14.60 9.58
CA ILE A 2 12.86 14.09 8.54
C ILE A 2 13.49 13.98 7.12
N ARG A 3 14.72 14.45 6.89
CA ARG A 3 15.34 14.49 5.55
C ARG A 3 15.45 13.12 4.86
N ASN A 4 15.61 12.05 5.64
CA ASN A 4 15.83 10.69 5.12
C ASN A 4 14.56 9.83 5.08
N PHE A 5 13.43 10.33 5.58
CA PHE A 5 12.18 9.53 5.66
C PHE A 5 11.65 9.14 4.27
N ILE A 6 11.98 9.90 3.23
CA ILE A 6 11.65 9.54 1.86
C ILE A 6 12.34 8.23 1.41
N TYR A 7 13.55 7.93 1.88
CA TYR A 7 14.24 6.68 1.57
C TYR A 7 13.63 5.51 2.33
N VAL A 8 13.16 5.76 3.57
CA VAL A 8 12.37 4.78 4.32
C VAL A 8 11.10 4.41 3.54
N LEU A 9 10.41 5.41 2.96
CA LEU A 9 9.27 5.16 2.08
C LEU A 9 9.67 4.31 0.87
N VAL A 10 10.78 4.61 0.20
CA VAL A 10 11.24 3.79 -0.94
C VAL A 10 11.45 2.33 -0.52
N VAL A 11 12.08 2.09 0.64
CA VAL A 11 12.27 0.72 1.16
C VAL A 11 10.94 0.05 1.45
N VAL A 12 10.02 0.72 2.15
CA VAL A 12 8.69 0.18 2.45
C VAL A 12 7.92 -0.15 1.16
N LYS A 13 8.00 0.70 0.14
CA LYS A 13 7.37 0.45 -1.16
C LYS A 13 8.06 -0.67 -1.93
N GLY A 14 9.37 -0.83 -1.79
CA GLY A 14 10.10 -1.97 -2.32
C GLY A 14 9.63 -3.28 -1.70
N LEU A 15 9.48 -3.30 -0.38
CA LEU A 15 8.92 -4.46 0.33
C LEU A 15 7.49 -4.76 -0.13
N MET A 16 6.65 -3.75 -0.34
CA MET A 16 5.31 -3.96 -0.91
C MET A 16 5.39 -4.60 -2.31
N VAL A 17 6.24 -4.11 -3.22
CA VAL A 17 6.39 -4.73 -4.55
C VAL A 17 6.80 -6.20 -4.43
N VAL A 18 7.80 -6.51 -3.61
CA VAL A 18 8.25 -7.89 -3.39
C VAL A 18 7.11 -8.75 -2.84
N TRP A 19 6.39 -8.26 -1.84
CA TRP A 19 5.27 -8.99 -1.23
C TRP A 19 4.13 -9.22 -2.21
N GLY A 20 3.79 -8.23 -3.05
CA GLY A 20 2.78 -8.37 -4.10
C GLY A 20 3.18 -9.38 -5.17
N ILE A 21 4.46 -9.42 -5.54
CA ILE A 21 4.99 -10.43 -6.48
C ILE A 21 4.88 -11.83 -5.86
N LEU A 22 5.31 -12.02 -4.61
CA LEU A 22 5.21 -13.31 -3.92
C LEU A 22 3.75 -13.76 -3.80
N GLY A 23 2.85 -12.85 -3.47
CA GLY A 23 1.41 -13.11 -3.45
C GLY A 23 0.86 -13.56 -4.81
N PHE A 24 1.31 -12.94 -5.91
CA PHE A 24 0.95 -13.41 -7.26
C PHE A 24 1.57 -14.76 -7.61
N VAL A 25 2.83 -15.01 -7.23
CA VAL A 25 3.48 -16.30 -7.45
C VAL A 25 2.67 -17.42 -6.81
N GLU A 26 2.26 -17.25 -5.55
CA GLU A 26 1.42 -18.23 -4.85
C GLU A 26 0.00 -18.31 -5.43
N TYR A 27 -0.56 -17.18 -5.88
CA TYR A 27 -1.87 -17.14 -6.55
C TYR A 27 -1.90 -17.95 -7.85
N PHE A 28 -0.86 -17.84 -8.70
CA PHE A 28 -0.79 -18.56 -9.99
C PHE A 28 -0.15 -19.94 -9.92
N ALA A 29 0.69 -20.18 -8.91
CA ALA A 29 1.32 -21.47 -8.64
C ALA A 29 1.01 -21.93 -7.21
N PRO A 30 -0.19 -22.51 -6.96
CA PRO A 30 -0.60 -22.94 -5.61
C PRO A 30 0.28 -24.03 -4.99
N SER A 31 1.17 -24.65 -5.78
CA SER A 31 2.19 -25.59 -5.28
C SER A 31 3.29 -24.92 -4.46
N VAL A 32 3.47 -23.60 -4.61
CA VAL A 32 4.39 -22.79 -3.80
C VAL A 32 3.61 -22.26 -2.61
N THR A 33 3.99 -22.65 -1.39
CA THR A 33 3.25 -22.28 -0.17
C THR A 33 4.07 -21.32 0.69
N PHE A 34 3.83 -20.02 0.50
CA PHE A 34 4.34 -19.00 1.41
C PHE A 34 3.33 -18.67 2.52
N GLY A 35 2.08 -19.16 2.39
CA GLY A 35 1.01 -18.91 3.35
C GLY A 35 0.47 -17.49 3.25
N LEU A 36 0.55 -16.88 2.05
CA LEU A 36 0.09 -15.51 1.82
C LEU A 36 -1.38 -15.44 1.43
N GLN A 37 -1.91 -16.50 0.80
CA GLN A 37 -3.32 -16.56 0.40
C GLN A 37 -4.22 -16.80 1.62
N ASP A 38 -5.37 -16.12 1.67
CA ASP A 38 -6.39 -16.34 2.70
C ASP A 38 -7.56 -17.13 2.10
N THR A 39 -7.87 -18.28 2.69
CA THR A 39 -8.95 -19.16 2.20
C THR A 39 -10.34 -18.53 2.31
N ASN A 40 -10.51 -17.49 3.14
CA ASN A 40 -11.78 -16.77 3.27
C ASN A 40 -12.02 -15.80 2.12
N PHE A 41 -10.97 -15.42 1.38
CA PHE A 41 -11.08 -14.41 0.34
C PHE A 41 -11.43 -15.05 -1.00
N PRO A 42 -12.47 -14.58 -1.71
CA PRO A 42 -12.71 -14.98 -3.09
C PRO A 42 -11.49 -14.69 -3.96
N LEU A 43 -11.28 -15.51 -5.00
CA LEU A 43 -10.13 -15.38 -5.91
C LEU A 43 -10.00 -13.96 -6.49
N GLY A 44 -11.12 -13.32 -6.83
CA GLY A 44 -11.12 -11.94 -7.32
C GLY A 44 -10.62 -10.92 -6.28
N THR A 45 -11.02 -11.08 -5.02
CA THR A 45 -10.56 -10.22 -3.91
C THR A 45 -9.06 -10.40 -3.69
N GLN A 46 -8.57 -11.65 -3.64
CA GLN A 46 -7.15 -11.93 -3.50
C GLN A 46 -6.32 -11.36 -4.66
N PHE A 47 -6.80 -11.53 -5.90
CA PHE A 47 -6.15 -10.94 -7.06
C PHE A 47 -6.03 -9.42 -6.94
N LEU A 48 -7.14 -8.74 -6.57
CA LEU A 48 -7.15 -7.29 -6.39
C LEU A 48 -6.22 -6.85 -5.24
N HIS A 49 -6.12 -7.64 -4.16
CA HIS A 49 -5.20 -7.37 -3.05
C HIS A 49 -3.76 -7.30 -3.53
N TRP A 50 -3.29 -8.37 -4.16
CA TRP A 50 -1.93 -8.47 -4.66
C TRP A 50 -1.65 -7.42 -5.74
N LEU A 51 -2.63 -7.16 -6.62
CA LEU A 51 -2.53 -6.12 -7.64
C LEU A 51 -2.36 -4.74 -7.02
N LEU A 52 -3.22 -4.35 -6.08
CA LEU A 52 -3.17 -3.04 -5.45
C LEU A 52 -1.89 -2.85 -4.64
N LEU A 53 -1.44 -3.90 -3.94
CA LEU A 53 -0.22 -3.86 -3.15
C LEU A 53 1.02 -3.66 -4.04
N LEU A 54 1.09 -4.40 -5.17
CA LEU A 54 2.14 -4.25 -6.18
C LEU A 54 2.10 -2.87 -6.85
N LEU A 55 0.92 -2.43 -7.31
CA LEU A 55 0.76 -1.13 -7.97
C LEU A 55 1.11 0.03 -7.03
N THR A 56 0.72 -0.04 -5.76
CA THR A 56 1.02 1.00 -4.76
C THR A 56 2.52 1.16 -4.59
N GLY A 57 3.25 0.04 -4.49
CA GLY A 57 4.70 0.05 -4.41
C GLY A 57 5.34 0.58 -5.69
N ALA A 58 4.91 0.08 -6.84
CA ALA A 58 5.46 0.40 -8.15
C ALA A 58 5.25 1.89 -8.52
N VAL A 59 4.03 2.42 -8.34
CA VAL A 59 3.70 3.83 -8.63
C VAL A 59 4.60 4.78 -7.84
N PHE A 60 4.83 4.49 -6.55
CA PHE A 60 5.70 5.33 -5.74
C PHE A 60 7.17 5.23 -6.18
N ILE A 61 7.69 4.02 -6.42
CA ILE A 61 9.09 3.82 -6.82
C ILE A 61 9.37 4.46 -8.17
N VAL A 62 8.54 4.17 -9.18
CA VAL A 62 8.67 4.75 -10.52
C VAL A 62 8.56 6.26 -10.44
N GLY A 63 7.57 6.77 -9.71
CA GLY A 63 7.41 8.20 -9.47
C GLY A 63 8.63 8.83 -8.78
N PHE A 64 9.23 8.13 -7.80
CA PHE A 64 10.45 8.55 -7.11
C PHE A 64 11.68 8.58 -8.02
N LEU A 65 11.85 7.60 -8.91
CA LEU A 65 12.96 7.55 -9.88
C LEU A 65 12.82 8.65 -10.93
N LEU A 66 11.62 8.82 -11.47
CA LEU A 66 11.31 9.82 -12.50
C LEU A 66 11.07 11.23 -11.94
N SER A 67 11.08 11.39 -10.61
CA SER A 67 10.77 12.66 -9.94
C SER A 67 9.40 13.24 -10.35
N TRP A 68 8.42 12.36 -10.58
CA TRP A 68 7.12 12.74 -11.13
C TRP A 68 6.29 13.55 -10.14
N SER A 69 5.82 14.73 -10.56
CA SER A 69 5.12 15.69 -9.70
C SER A 69 3.82 15.18 -9.10
N HIS A 70 3.14 14.25 -9.75
CA HIS A 70 1.89 13.68 -9.29
C HIS A 70 2.07 12.44 -8.39
N THR A 71 3.30 11.98 -8.17
CA THR A 71 3.58 10.79 -7.33
C THR A 71 2.87 10.84 -5.97
N PRO A 72 2.88 11.97 -5.23
CA PRO A 72 2.24 12.04 -3.92
C PRO A 72 0.73 11.85 -4.00
N PHE A 73 0.07 12.49 -4.97
CA PHE A 73 -1.37 12.35 -5.17
C PHE A 73 -1.74 10.94 -5.63
N ALA A 74 -1.01 10.39 -6.61
CA ALA A 74 -1.23 9.02 -7.08
C ALA A 74 -1.08 8.01 -5.93
N THR A 75 -0.05 8.18 -5.09
CA THR A 75 0.18 7.30 -3.93
C THR A 75 -0.94 7.41 -2.89
N VAL A 76 -1.45 8.62 -2.62
CA VAL A 76 -2.60 8.81 -1.71
C VAL A 76 -3.86 8.15 -2.26
N THR A 77 -4.12 8.25 -3.56
CA THR A 77 -5.23 7.53 -4.20
C THR A 77 -5.07 6.02 -4.05
N MET A 78 -3.86 5.50 -4.23
CA MET A 78 -3.56 4.09 -4.02
C MET A 78 -3.77 3.64 -2.56
N TYR A 79 -3.50 4.50 -1.58
CA TYR A 79 -3.85 4.21 -0.18
C TYR A 79 -5.35 4.16 0.06
N ALA A 80 -6.13 5.01 -0.60
CA ALA A 80 -7.58 4.98 -0.49
C ALA A 80 -8.17 3.71 -1.11
N THR A 81 -7.63 3.24 -2.25
CA THR A 81 -8.07 1.98 -2.86
C THR A 81 -7.68 0.77 -2.03
N LEU A 82 -6.45 0.71 -1.50
CA LEU A 82 -6.05 -0.33 -0.55
C LEU A 82 -6.92 -0.33 0.71
N ALA A 83 -7.16 0.83 1.33
CA ALA A 83 -8.03 0.94 2.49
C ALA A 83 -9.43 0.37 2.22
N THR A 84 -10.02 0.74 1.07
CA THR A 84 -11.32 0.22 0.66
C THR A 84 -11.32 -1.30 0.50
N LEU A 85 -10.27 -1.87 -0.08
CA LEU A 85 -10.17 -3.33 -0.19
C LEU A 85 -9.99 -3.98 1.18
N CYS A 86 -9.11 -3.46 2.04
CA CYS A 86 -8.91 -3.96 3.40
C CYS A 86 -10.20 -3.91 4.23
N PHE A 87 -11.06 -2.91 4.01
CA PHE A 87 -12.39 -2.85 4.61
C PHE A 87 -13.29 -4.01 4.18
N VAL A 88 -13.37 -4.26 2.88
CA VAL A 88 -14.15 -5.37 2.30
C VAL A 88 -13.61 -6.71 2.81
N GLU A 89 -12.30 -6.91 2.78
CA GLU A 89 -11.63 -8.11 3.32
C GLU A 89 -11.97 -8.32 4.81
N THR A 90 -11.96 -7.24 5.60
CA THR A 90 -12.19 -7.29 7.04
C THR A 90 -13.65 -7.56 7.38
N LEU A 91 -14.59 -6.86 6.74
CA LEU A 91 -16.02 -6.95 7.06
C LEU A 91 -16.70 -8.14 6.39
N ASP A 92 -16.47 -8.32 5.08
CA ASP A 92 -17.22 -9.29 4.28
C ASP A 92 -16.56 -10.67 4.31
N PHE A 93 -15.22 -10.71 4.44
CA PHE A 93 -14.45 -11.95 4.34
C PHE A 93 -13.65 -12.32 5.60
N ASN A 94 -13.93 -11.68 6.73
CA ASN A 94 -13.36 -12.05 8.03
C ASN A 94 -11.81 -12.14 8.04
N ALA A 95 -11.14 -11.18 7.39
CA ALA A 95 -9.68 -11.07 7.38
C ALA A 95 -9.07 -11.28 8.78
N PHE A 96 -7.88 -11.88 8.82
CA PHE A 96 -7.13 -12.16 10.05
C PHE A 96 -7.84 -13.13 11.01
N GLY A 97 -8.62 -14.07 10.47
CA GLY A 97 -9.24 -15.14 11.26
C GLY A 97 -10.51 -14.73 12.02
N GLY A 98 -11.20 -13.66 11.62
CA GLY A 98 -12.57 -13.32 12.05
C GLY A 98 -12.77 -12.81 13.48
N GLY A 99 -11.70 -12.61 14.27
CA GLY A 99 -11.77 -12.08 15.64
C GLY A 99 -11.81 -10.55 15.73
N SER A 100 -11.95 -10.00 16.95
CA SER A 100 -11.93 -8.54 17.20
C SER A 100 -10.61 -7.88 16.78
N ASN A 101 -9.52 -8.66 16.72
CA ASN A 101 -8.20 -8.19 16.28
C ASN A 101 -8.21 -7.61 14.86
N ARG A 102 -9.11 -8.06 13.98
CA ARG A 102 -9.23 -7.53 12.61
C ARG A 102 -9.50 -6.03 12.58
N PHE A 103 -10.32 -5.54 13.51
CA PHE A 103 -10.64 -4.12 13.59
C PHE A 103 -9.46 -3.28 14.09
N PHE A 104 -8.66 -3.84 15.01
CA PHE A 104 -7.45 -3.17 15.49
C PHE A 104 -6.38 -3.09 14.39
N ILE A 105 -6.18 -4.16 13.63
CA ILE A 105 -5.24 -4.18 12.50
C ILE A 105 -5.68 -3.19 11.43
N MET A 106 -6.95 -3.25 11.00
CA MET A 106 -7.51 -2.31 10.02
C MET A 106 -7.39 -0.85 10.49
N ALA A 107 -7.68 -0.56 11.76
CA ALA A 107 -7.53 0.79 12.31
C ALA A 107 -6.07 1.26 12.29
N ALA A 108 -5.13 0.39 12.63
CA ALA A 108 -3.70 0.71 12.57
C ALA A 108 -3.24 1.00 11.14
N GLU A 109 -3.71 0.23 10.16
CA GLU A 109 -3.44 0.47 8.74
C GLU A 109 -3.99 1.82 8.27
N TYR A 110 -5.20 2.18 8.69
CA TYR A 110 -5.83 3.45 8.32
C TYR A 110 -5.07 4.63 8.90
N VAL A 111 -4.71 4.56 10.18
CA VAL A 111 -3.89 5.58 10.83
C VAL A 111 -2.54 5.73 10.12
N LEU A 112 -1.91 4.61 9.74
CA LEU A 112 -0.68 4.63 8.97
C LEU A 112 -0.88 5.32 7.62
N TYR A 113 -1.90 4.96 6.86
CA TYR A 113 -2.17 5.56 5.55
C TYR A 113 -2.46 7.05 5.64
N ILE A 114 -3.20 7.50 6.66
CA ILE A 114 -3.44 8.93 6.92
C ILE A 114 -2.14 9.65 7.27
N ALA A 115 -1.32 9.07 8.14
CA ALA A 115 -0.03 9.64 8.54
C ALA A 115 0.91 9.77 7.34
N LEU A 116 1.03 8.72 6.51
CA LEU A 116 1.84 8.72 5.31
C LEU A 116 1.31 9.71 4.26
N SER A 117 0.00 9.78 4.06
CA SER A 117 -0.64 10.75 3.16
C SER A 117 -0.35 12.18 3.59
N THR A 118 -0.49 12.45 4.89
CA THR A 118 -0.19 13.76 5.47
C THR A 118 1.28 14.13 5.27
N TYR A 119 2.19 13.17 5.50
CA TYR A 119 3.61 13.36 5.25
C TYR A 119 3.89 13.68 3.78
N LEU A 120 3.33 12.90 2.85
CA LEU A 120 3.50 13.09 1.41
C LEU A 120 3.03 14.49 0.98
N LEU A 121 1.85 14.93 1.44
CA LEU A 121 1.27 16.20 1.00
C LEU A 121 1.86 17.44 1.68
N ARG A 122 2.29 17.34 2.95
CA ARG A 122 2.72 18.51 3.73
C ARG A 122 4.23 18.68 3.83
N SER A 123 5.02 17.63 3.65
CA SER A 123 6.48 17.69 3.82
C SER A 123 7.16 18.59 2.79
N LYS A 124 7.96 19.57 3.28
CA LYS A 124 8.76 20.46 2.43
C LYS A 124 9.75 19.68 1.55
N HIS A 125 10.31 18.58 2.07
CA HIS A 125 11.26 17.74 1.33
C HIS A 125 10.60 16.98 0.17
N ILE A 126 9.37 16.50 0.36
CA ILE A 126 8.61 15.83 -0.70
C ILE A 126 8.24 16.83 -1.79
N LYS A 127 7.77 18.02 -1.40
CA LYS A 127 7.51 19.13 -2.35
C LYS A 127 8.76 19.51 -3.15
N GLN A 128 9.92 19.59 -2.50
CA GLN A 128 11.20 19.86 -3.18
C GLN A 128 11.61 18.73 -4.13
N ARG A 129 11.46 17.46 -3.72
CA ARG A 129 11.86 16.30 -4.53
C ARG A 129 11.01 16.13 -5.79
N PHE A 130 9.70 16.31 -5.68
CA PHE A 130 8.74 16.08 -6.77
C PHE A 130 8.30 17.38 -7.46
N GLY A 131 8.75 18.54 -7.00
CA GLY A 131 8.56 19.81 -7.70
C GLY A 131 7.12 20.31 -7.82
N TYR A 132 6.16 19.77 -7.05
CA TYR A 132 4.78 20.26 -7.07
C TYR A 132 4.56 21.29 -5.95
N ARG A 133 3.96 22.43 -6.32
CA ARG A 133 3.48 23.42 -5.36
C ARG A 133 2.09 22.97 -4.91
N ALA A 134 1.91 22.75 -3.61
CA ALA A 134 0.55 22.70 -3.07
C ALA A 134 -0.07 24.08 -3.35
N CYS A 135 -1.13 24.14 -4.16
CA CYS A 135 -1.97 25.34 -4.19
C CYS A 135 -2.41 25.61 -2.74
N ALA A 136 -2.00 26.77 -2.25
CA ALA A 136 -2.48 27.33 -0.99
C ALA A 136 -3.91 27.82 -1.17
#